data_AF-A0A3B9MTZ4-F1
#
_entry.id   AF-A0A3B9MTZ4-F1
#
_cell.length_a   1.000
_cell.length_b   1.000
_cell.length_c   1.000
_cell.angle_alpha   90.00
_cell.angle_beta   90.00
_cell.angle_gamma   90.00
#
_symmetry.space_group_name_H-M   'P 1'
#
loop_
_entity.id
_entity.type
_entity.pdbx_description
1 polymer ?
#
loop_
_entity_poly.entity_id
_entity_poly.type
_entity_poly.pdbx_seq_one_letter_code
_entity_poly.pdbx_strand_id
1 'polypeptide(L)'
;MLKRHILTVILFILIVMFCVAEAFVIVDLKGKNDSMQESIAQLMDKTDSHETTIERMREDISGKENIRTPELILPENIYVCTGMTMDIYNANVCTNVDLDRYSFFWDCSIGDCMKDKFSVNPVEGEEGEHLLTLTVYDESMIEVASAQTRLNVVRDVFAYDTVSSAGLVTIGDSLSAGTEWESYTRARSGDKINHMGRGGDTEGLKYESIPGISPSEMYYGKLYGADAPNSFTNPDTGVFDWDYYVSSTGIFPDAVQVFLGMNGLDIDPNDNADAIFSIVDTIRKSDPSIPILLSLPLYPAGQDGMGLMPHKPGYDAMRGINAAERRLMISNLNKEIIERAKAYENVTLVPTAMVFDTDKGFNQTVRAVNPHTEITDVYPDEGMHPGIAGYRQIGDEIYAAMCYLLESGKFRNITVPSPESVSANDTGAGEVSADIDGEAASDEEGGNGDAAQISAGADIE
;
A
#
# COMPACT_ATOMS: atom_id res chain seq x y z
N MET A 1 -93.85 62.48 -43.93
CA MET A 1 -92.39 62.69 -43.81
C MET A 1 -91.85 62.44 -42.40
N LEU A 2 -92.52 62.87 -41.33
CA LEU A 2 -92.06 62.76 -39.93
C LEU A 2 -91.72 61.32 -39.47
N LYS A 3 -92.54 60.31 -39.78
CA LYS A 3 -92.30 58.90 -39.40
C LYS A 3 -91.00 58.32 -39.99
N ARG A 4 -90.59 58.76 -41.17
CA ARG A 4 -89.37 58.29 -41.86
C ARG A 4 -88.10 58.87 -41.22
N HIS A 5 -88.17 60.10 -40.71
CA HIS A 5 -87.07 60.72 -39.96
C HIS A 5 -86.89 60.08 -38.58
N ILE A 6 -87.98 59.79 -37.87
CA ILE A 6 -87.91 59.12 -36.55
C ILE A 6 -87.28 57.73 -36.67
N LEU A 7 -87.69 56.93 -37.67
CA LEU A 7 -87.09 55.61 -37.90
C LEU A 7 -85.60 55.68 -38.23
N THR A 8 -85.19 56.69 -39.01
CA THR A 8 -83.78 56.90 -39.37
C THR A 8 -82.94 57.28 -38.15
N VAL A 9 -83.48 58.11 -37.26
CA VAL A 9 -82.81 58.49 -36.00
C VAL A 9 -82.69 57.30 -35.04
N ILE A 10 -83.74 56.48 -34.90
CA ILE A 10 -83.71 55.27 -34.07
C ILE A 10 -82.68 54.27 -34.62
N LEU A 11 -82.67 54.04 -35.94
CA LEU A 11 -81.70 53.16 -36.57
C LEU A 11 -80.26 53.67 -36.38
N PHE A 12 -80.04 54.98 -36.50
CA PHE A 12 -78.73 55.60 -36.26
C PHE A 12 -78.28 55.42 -34.81
N ILE A 13 -79.17 55.62 -33.82
CA ILE A 13 -78.85 55.40 -32.41
C ILE A 13 -78.51 53.92 -32.15
N LEU A 14 -79.27 52.98 -32.73
CA LEU A 14 -78.98 51.55 -32.59
C LEU A 14 -77.62 51.19 -33.18
N ILE A 15 -77.30 51.71 -34.38
CA ILE A 15 -75.98 51.50 -35.00
C ILE A 15 -74.88 52.04 -34.09
N VAL A 16 -75.03 53.25 -33.55
CA VAL A 16 -74.04 53.83 -32.61
C VAL A 16 -73.91 52.98 -31.36
N MET A 17 -75.00 52.48 -30.78
CA MET A 17 -74.93 51.58 -29.61
C MET A 17 -74.23 50.26 -29.92
N PHE A 18 -74.48 49.65 -31.08
CA PHE A 18 -73.77 48.44 -31.51
C PHE A 18 -72.28 48.72 -31.72
N CYS A 19 -71.91 49.82 -32.37
CA CYS A 19 -70.52 50.20 -32.56
C CYS A 19 -69.80 50.46 -31.23
N VAL A 20 -70.47 51.07 -30.25
CA VAL A 20 -69.91 51.28 -28.90
C VAL A 20 -69.75 49.95 -28.16
N ALA A 21 -70.76 49.07 -28.21
CA ALA A 21 -70.69 47.75 -27.59
C ALA A 21 -69.56 46.89 -28.18
N GLU A 22 -69.40 46.89 -29.51
CA GLU A 22 -68.29 46.22 -30.20
C GLU A 22 -66.94 46.82 -29.80
N ALA A 23 -66.82 48.15 -29.69
CA ALA A 23 -65.61 48.80 -29.23
C ALA A 23 -65.22 48.37 -27.80
N PHE A 24 -66.19 48.26 -26.88
CA PHE A 24 -65.95 47.74 -25.53
C PHE A 24 -65.45 46.29 -25.54
N VAL A 25 -66.07 45.42 -26.34
CA VAL A 25 -65.64 44.01 -26.49
C VAL A 25 -64.22 43.93 -27.05
N ILE A 26 -63.89 44.75 -28.06
CA ILE A 26 -62.54 44.80 -28.65
C ILE A 26 -61.50 45.23 -27.61
N VAL A 27 -61.81 46.23 -26.77
CA VAL A 27 -60.90 46.68 -25.71
C VAL A 27 -60.68 45.59 -24.64
N ASP A 28 -61.74 44.90 -24.21
CA ASP A 28 -61.63 43.79 -23.25
C ASP A 28 -60.81 42.61 -23.83
N LEU A 29 -61.07 42.23 -25.07
CA LEU A 29 -60.31 41.18 -25.76
C LEU A 29 -58.84 41.57 -25.92
N LYS A 30 -58.54 42.84 -26.20
CA LYS A 30 -57.16 43.33 -26.27
C LYS A 30 -56.47 43.24 -24.92
N GLY A 31 -57.12 43.67 -23.84
CA GLY A 31 -56.57 43.56 -22.49
C GLY A 31 -56.29 42.11 -22.07
N LYS A 32 -57.20 41.19 -22.40
CA LYS A 32 -56.99 39.74 -22.18
C LYS A 32 -55.83 39.19 -23.02
N ASN A 33 -55.72 39.62 -24.28
CA ASN A 33 -54.61 39.22 -25.14
C ASN A 33 -53.27 39.71 -24.61
N ASP A 34 -53.19 40.96 -24.15
CA ASP A 34 -51.97 41.53 -23.58
C ASP A 34 -51.56 40.78 -22.30
N SER A 35 -52.52 40.48 -21.40
CA SER A 35 -52.27 39.67 -20.21
C SER A 35 -51.83 38.23 -20.53
N MET A 36 -52.38 37.64 -21.60
CA MET A 36 -51.99 36.31 -22.05
C MET A 36 -50.57 36.31 -22.65
N GLN A 37 -50.19 37.35 -23.39
CA GLN A 37 -48.83 37.53 -23.91
C GLN A 37 -47.81 37.67 -22.77
N GLU A 38 -48.15 38.42 -21.72
CA GLU A 38 -47.30 38.53 -20.53
C GLU A 38 -47.14 37.18 -19.81
N SER A 39 -48.24 36.42 -19.67
CA SER A 39 -48.20 35.08 -19.08
C SER A 39 -47.36 34.10 -19.89
N ILE A 40 -47.42 34.17 -21.23
CA ILE A 40 -46.58 33.36 -22.12
C ILE A 40 -45.11 33.73 -21.93
N ALA A 41 -44.77 35.02 -21.89
CA ALA A 41 -43.39 35.46 -21.68
C ALA A 41 -42.83 34.97 -20.33
N GLN A 42 -43.61 35.02 -19.25
CA GLN A 42 -43.21 34.50 -17.94
C GLN A 42 -43.03 32.98 -17.93
N LEU A 43 -43.84 32.24 -18.68
CA LEU A 43 -43.69 30.78 -18.81
C LEU A 43 -42.45 30.40 -19.62
N MET A 44 -42.12 31.16 -20.66
CA MET A 44 -40.88 30.97 -21.43
C MET A 44 -39.64 31.17 -20.54
N ASP A 45 -39.59 32.28 -19.78
CA ASP A 45 -38.49 32.56 -18.84
C ASP A 45 -38.29 31.45 -17.78
N LYS A 46 -39.40 30.94 -17.22
CA LYS A 46 -39.35 29.79 -16.30
C LYS A 46 -38.85 28.51 -16.97
N THR A 47 -39.20 28.29 -18.23
CA THR A 47 -38.77 27.10 -18.98
C THR A 47 -37.28 27.13 -19.22
N ASP A 48 -36.73 28.28 -19.64
CA ASP A 48 -35.30 28.48 -19.86
C ASP A 48 -34.49 28.30 -18.55
N SER A 49 -35.03 28.80 -17.44
CA SER A 49 -34.45 28.63 -16.10
C SER A 49 -34.44 27.16 -15.64
N HIS A 50 -35.53 26.42 -15.89
CA HIS A 50 -35.59 25.00 -15.60
C HIS A 50 -34.63 24.19 -16.48
N GLU A 51 -34.50 24.52 -17.76
CA GLU A 51 -33.55 23.86 -18.68
C GLU A 51 -32.11 24.06 -18.21
N THR A 52 -31.74 25.28 -17.81
CA THR A 52 -30.42 25.57 -17.21
C THR A 52 -30.19 24.76 -15.93
N THR A 53 -31.21 24.62 -15.08
CA THR A 53 -31.11 23.82 -13.85
C THR A 53 -30.93 22.34 -14.14
N ILE A 54 -31.64 21.81 -15.14
CA ILE A 54 -31.52 20.42 -15.59
C ILE A 54 -30.11 20.14 -16.12
N GLU A 55 -29.53 21.04 -16.92
CA GLU A 55 -28.17 20.87 -17.42
C GLU A 55 -27.13 20.90 -16.30
N ARG A 56 -27.26 21.80 -15.32
CA ARG A 56 -26.40 21.79 -14.12
C ARG A 56 -26.53 20.49 -13.33
N MET A 57 -27.75 19.98 -13.15
CA MET A 57 -27.97 18.70 -12.48
C MET A 57 -27.37 17.53 -13.28
N ARG A 58 -27.43 17.56 -14.63
CA ARG A 58 -26.78 16.55 -15.48
C ARG A 58 -25.27 16.59 -15.36
N GLU A 59 -24.67 17.77 -15.37
CA GLU A 59 -23.23 17.95 -15.13
C GLU A 59 -22.84 17.41 -13.74
N ASP A 60 -23.58 17.77 -12.69
CA ASP A 60 -23.36 17.28 -11.33
C ASP A 60 -23.51 15.75 -11.21
N ILE A 61 -24.46 15.14 -11.93
CA ILE A 61 -24.64 13.69 -11.98
C ILE A 61 -23.51 13.02 -12.75
N SER A 62 -23.13 13.55 -13.93
CA SER A 62 -22.03 13.01 -14.74
C SER A 62 -20.68 13.13 -14.04
N GLY A 63 -20.48 14.19 -13.24
CA GLY A 63 -19.29 14.37 -12.41
C GLY A 63 -19.23 13.40 -11.22
N LYS A 64 -20.38 12.90 -10.76
CA LYS A 64 -20.50 11.88 -9.71
C LYS A 64 -20.39 10.43 -10.23
N GLU A 65 -20.58 10.20 -11.53
CA GLU A 65 -20.53 8.85 -12.14
C GLU A 65 -19.13 8.25 -12.30
N ASN A 66 -18.04 8.96 -11.96
CA ASN A 66 -16.72 8.32 -11.83
C ASN A 66 -16.56 7.64 -10.46
N ILE A 67 -17.53 6.78 -10.08
CA ILE A 67 -17.29 5.77 -9.05
C ILE A 67 -16.33 4.75 -9.68
N ARG A 68 -15.03 5.00 -9.51
CA ARG A 68 -14.00 4.05 -9.94
C ARG A 68 -14.20 2.76 -9.17
N THR A 69 -14.26 1.63 -9.87
CA THR A 69 -14.37 0.32 -9.23
C THR A 69 -13.10 0.06 -8.41
N PRO A 70 -13.22 -0.29 -7.11
CA PRO A 70 -12.08 -0.72 -6.30
C PRO A 70 -11.35 -1.88 -6.97
N GLU A 71 -10.02 -1.79 -7.03
CA GLU A 71 -9.17 -2.89 -7.46
C GLU A 71 -8.49 -3.50 -6.25
N LEU A 72 -8.70 -4.80 -6.03
CA LEU A 72 -8.17 -5.52 -4.88
C LEU A 72 -6.90 -6.29 -5.23
N ILE A 73 -5.84 -6.09 -4.45
CA ILE A 73 -4.54 -6.72 -4.61
C ILE A 73 -4.26 -7.51 -3.35
N LEU A 74 -4.47 -8.82 -3.44
CA LEU A 74 -4.26 -9.75 -2.33
C LEU A 74 -3.62 -11.04 -2.87
N PRO A 75 -2.52 -11.52 -2.28
CA PRO A 75 -1.94 -12.80 -2.66
C PRO A 75 -2.84 -13.95 -2.21
N GLU A 76 -2.60 -15.13 -2.77
CA GLU A 76 -3.35 -16.33 -2.40
C GLU A 76 -3.11 -16.78 -0.95
N ASN A 77 -1.93 -16.49 -0.41
CA ASN A 77 -1.52 -16.89 0.94
C ASN A 77 -0.87 -15.70 1.67
N ILE A 78 -1.14 -15.59 2.96
CA ILE A 78 -0.51 -14.69 3.92
C ILE A 78 -0.13 -15.52 5.16
N TYR A 79 0.99 -15.20 5.82
CA TYR A 79 1.54 -16.04 6.89
C TYR A 79 1.62 -15.27 8.21
N VAL A 80 1.21 -15.90 9.31
CA VAL A 80 1.37 -15.31 10.64
C VAL A 80 1.80 -16.38 11.63
N CYS A 81 2.80 -16.07 12.44
CA CYS A 81 3.22 -16.97 13.52
C CYS A 81 2.29 -16.83 14.73
N THR A 82 2.02 -17.94 15.41
CA THR A 82 1.41 -17.95 16.74
C THR A 82 2.16 -17.01 17.70
N GLY A 83 1.43 -16.18 18.44
CA GLY A 83 1.98 -15.21 19.39
C GLY A 83 2.50 -13.92 18.74
N MET A 84 2.28 -13.72 17.44
CA MET A 84 2.68 -12.51 16.71
C MET A 84 1.45 -11.79 16.17
N THR A 85 1.38 -10.49 16.36
CA THR A 85 0.31 -9.68 15.75
C THR A 85 0.67 -9.34 14.31
N MET A 86 -0.26 -9.59 13.40
CA MET A 86 -0.16 -9.19 12.00
C MET A 86 -1.36 -8.33 11.63
N ASP A 87 -1.10 -7.27 10.88
CA ASP A 87 -2.10 -6.37 10.34
C ASP A 87 -2.11 -6.43 8.81
N ILE A 88 -3.27 -6.28 8.17
CA ILE A 88 -3.41 -6.10 6.72
C ILE A 88 -4.17 -4.81 6.46
N TYR A 89 -3.53 -3.85 5.80
CA TYR A 89 -4.07 -2.49 5.67
C TYR A 89 -4.96 -2.33 4.43
N ASN A 90 -6.16 -1.76 4.60
CA ASN A 90 -7.12 -1.51 3.53
C ASN A 90 -6.50 -0.71 2.37
N ALA A 91 -5.68 0.29 2.71
CA ALA A 91 -5.00 1.10 1.72
C ALA A 91 -4.04 0.29 0.86
N ASN A 92 -3.39 -0.75 1.41
CA ASN A 92 -2.36 -1.52 0.73
C ASN A 92 -2.94 -2.64 -0.14
N VAL A 93 -4.19 -3.04 0.11
CA VAL A 93 -4.88 -4.08 -0.66
C VAL A 93 -5.93 -3.51 -1.62
N CYS A 94 -6.24 -2.22 -1.57
CA CYS A 94 -7.25 -1.58 -2.40
C CYS A 94 -6.70 -0.32 -3.08
N THR A 95 -6.81 -0.28 -4.41
CA THR A 95 -6.24 0.81 -5.21
C THR A 95 -7.26 1.40 -6.18
N ASN A 96 -6.85 2.45 -6.90
CA ASN A 96 -7.64 3.17 -7.89
C ASN A 96 -8.89 3.91 -7.37
N VAL A 97 -9.03 4.05 -6.06
CA VAL A 97 -10.19 4.70 -5.41
C VAL A 97 -9.79 5.62 -4.26
N ASP A 98 -10.71 6.52 -3.89
CA ASP A 98 -10.69 7.22 -2.61
C ASP A 98 -11.31 6.31 -1.53
N LEU A 99 -10.48 5.82 -0.61
CA LEU A 99 -10.87 4.81 0.38
C LEU A 99 -11.95 5.31 1.34
N ASP A 100 -12.03 6.63 1.58
CA ASP A 100 -13.02 7.22 2.50
C ASP A 100 -14.47 7.11 1.96
N ARG A 101 -14.62 6.79 0.66
CA ARG A 101 -15.92 6.57 0.00
C ARG A 101 -16.37 5.11 0.03
N TYR A 102 -15.59 4.23 0.64
CA TYR A 102 -15.88 2.80 0.68
C TYR A 102 -15.82 2.26 2.11
N SER A 103 -16.63 1.24 2.38
CA SER A 103 -16.58 0.47 3.61
C SER A 103 -15.91 -0.87 3.35
N PHE A 104 -14.96 -1.23 4.21
CA PHE A 104 -14.21 -2.48 4.12
C PHE A 104 -14.69 -3.42 5.21
N PHE A 105 -15.00 -4.65 4.83
CA PHE A 105 -15.41 -5.69 5.76
C PHE A 105 -14.52 -6.92 5.57
N TRP A 106 -13.82 -7.28 6.63
CA TRP A 106 -13.01 -8.49 6.69
C TRP A 106 -13.75 -9.57 7.47
N ASP A 107 -13.84 -10.76 6.86
CA ASP A 107 -14.43 -11.94 7.47
C ASP A 107 -13.39 -13.07 7.55
N CYS A 108 -13.17 -13.58 8.76
CA CYS A 108 -12.28 -14.69 9.05
C CYS A 108 -12.73 -15.34 10.36
N SER A 109 -12.38 -16.61 10.57
CA SER A 109 -12.70 -17.29 11.83
C SER A 109 -11.91 -16.77 13.04
N ILE A 110 -10.82 -16.03 12.80
CA ILE A 110 -9.95 -15.43 13.80
C ILE A 110 -9.59 -14.00 13.39
N GLY A 111 -9.16 -13.18 14.35
CA GLY A 111 -8.83 -11.78 14.13
C GLY A 111 -10.05 -10.86 14.05
N ASP A 112 -9.78 -9.58 13.82
CA ASP A 112 -10.77 -8.52 13.94
C ASP A 112 -10.77 -7.61 12.70
N CYS A 113 -11.97 -7.28 12.23
CA CYS A 113 -12.19 -6.23 11.24
C CYS A 113 -12.11 -4.85 11.91
N MET A 114 -11.06 -4.10 11.62
CA MET A 114 -10.85 -2.72 12.10
C MET A 114 -11.22 -1.71 11.00
N LYS A 115 -11.25 -0.42 11.36
CA LYS A 115 -11.62 0.67 10.44
C LYS A 115 -10.72 0.71 9.19
N ASP A 116 -9.43 0.58 9.39
CA ASP A 116 -8.37 0.79 8.40
C ASP A 116 -7.63 -0.50 8.02
N LYS A 117 -7.91 -1.61 8.70
CA LYS A 117 -7.16 -2.88 8.57
C LYS A 117 -7.95 -4.11 9.02
N PHE A 118 -7.44 -5.28 8.69
CA PHE A 118 -7.65 -6.51 9.45
C PHE A 118 -6.51 -6.68 10.44
N SER A 119 -6.79 -7.14 11.66
CA SER A 119 -5.77 -7.40 12.69
C SER A 119 -5.94 -8.78 13.28
N VAL A 120 -4.86 -9.54 13.43
CA VAL A 120 -4.91 -10.88 14.03
C VAL A 120 -3.72 -11.10 14.94
N ASN A 121 -3.94 -11.78 16.06
CA ASN A 121 -2.90 -12.20 16.99
C ASN A 121 -3.19 -13.65 17.40
N PRO A 122 -2.83 -14.62 16.54
CA PRO A 122 -3.23 -16.01 16.74
C PRO A 122 -2.52 -16.64 17.93
N VAL A 123 -3.20 -17.54 18.62
CA VAL A 123 -2.67 -18.28 19.77
C VAL A 123 -2.46 -19.77 19.44
N GLU A 124 -1.79 -20.49 20.35
CA GLU A 124 -1.63 -21.94 20.23
C GLU A 124 -3.00 -22.64 20.14
N GLY A 125 -3.14 -23.57 19.19
CA GLY A 125 -4.39 -24.24 18.86
C GLY A 125 -5.17 -23.59 17.72
N GLU A 126 -4.76 -22.41 17.25
CA GLU A 126 -5.30 -21.74 16.06
C GLU A 126 -4.42 -21.97 14.82
N GLU A 127 -3.50 -22.93 14.84
CA GLU A 127 -2.66 -23.24 13.67
C GLU A 127 -3.46 -23.86 12.52
N GLY A 128 -3.03 -23.54 11.30
CA GLY A 128 -3.62 -24.04 10.06
C GLY A 128 -4.07 -22.93 9.13
N GLU A 129 -4.92 -23.32 8.17
CA GLU A 129 -5.43 -22.42 7.15
C GLU A 129 -6.79 -21.84 7.55
N HIS A 130 -6.89 -20.52 7.55
CA HIS A 130 -8.14 -19.78 7.73
C HIS A 130 -8.46 -19.00 6.46
N LEU A 131 -9.68 -19.16 5.95
CA LEU A 131 -10.14 -18.36 4.80
C LEU A 131 -10.43 -16.94 5.28
N LEU A 132 -9.68 -15.97 4.75
CA LEU A 132 -9.88 -14.54 4.99
C LEU A 132 -10.52 -13.93 3.74
N THR A 133 -11.70 -13.32 3.90
CA THR A 133 -12.44 -12.66 2.82
C THR A 133 -12.48 -11.16 3.07
N LEU A 134 -12.10 -10.36 2.07
CA LEU A 134 -12.38 -8.94 2.02
C LEU A 134 -13.61 -8.69 1.15
N THR A 135 -14.55 -7.91 1.65
CA THR A 135 -15.66 -7.36 0.88
C THR A 135 -15.66 -5.84 0.99
N VAL A 136 -15.78 -5.16 -0.15
CA VAL A 136 -15.81 -3.70 -0.23
C VAL A 136 -17.20 -3.25 -0.67
N TYR A 137 -17.77 -2.31 0.08
CA TYR A 137 -19.08 -1.72 -0.15
C TYR A 137 -18.97 -0.24 -0.51
N ASP A 138 -19.82 0.24 -1.41
CA ASP A 138 -19.95 1.66 -1.69
C ASP A 138 -20.76 2.42 -0.60
N GLU A 139 -20.97 3.72 -0.79
CA GLU A 139 -21.75 4.59 0.11
C GLU A 139 -23.23 4.16 0.24
N SER A 140 -23.74 3.33 -0.68
CA SER A 140 -25.09 2.76 -0.64
C SER A 140 -25.14 1.36 0.00
N MET A 141 -24.01 0.90 0.58
CA MET A 141 -23.83 -0.45 1.13
C MET A 141 -24.04 -1.56 0.09
N ILE A 142 -23.77 -1.27 -1.19
CA ILE A 142 -23.77 -2.27 -2.25
C ILE A 142 -22.35 -2.82 -2.36
N GLU A 143 -22.23 -4.15 -2.37
CA GLU A 143 -20.95 -4.81 -2.62
C GLU A 143 -20.45 -4.48 -4.04
N VAL A 144 -19.24 -3.93 -4.12
CA VAL A 144 -18.61 -3.49 -5.38
C VAL A 144 -17.35 -4.28 -5.73
N ALA A 145 -16.72 -4.92 -4.75
CA ALA A 145 -15.57 -5.81 -4.95
C ALA A 145 -15.44 -6.81 -3.79
N SER A 146 -14.89 -7.99 -4.07
CA SER A 146 -14.51 -8.96 -3.05
C SER A 146 -13.28 -9.76 -3.48
N ALA A 147 -12.44 -10.13 -2.52
CA ALA A 147 -11.26 -10.95 -2.71
C ALA A 147 -11.07 -11.91 -1.52
N GLN A 148 -10.36 -13.01 -1.75
CA GLN A 148 -10.08 -14.02 -0.74
C GLN A 148 -8.59 -14.34 -0.69
N THR A 149 -8.10 -14.66 0.50
CA THR A 149 -6.76 -15.20 0.74
C THR A 149 -6.81 -16.26 1.83
N ARG A 150 -5.78 -17.10 1.89
CA ARG A 150 -5.58 -18.05 2.99
C ARG A 150 -4.61 -17.44 4.00
N LEU A 151 -5.12 -17.17 5.19
CA LEU A 151 -4.31 -16.85 6.36
C LEU A 151 -3.74 -18.15 6.92
N ASN A 152 -2.45 -18.37 6.74
CA ASN A 152 -1.72 -19.53 7.22
C ASN A 152 -1.14 -19.18 8.60
N VAL A 153 -1.79 -19.67 9.65
CA VAL A 153 -1.26 -19.58 11.01
C VAL A 153 -0.26 -20.71 11.21
N VAL A 154 0.98 -20.35 11.46
CA VAL A 154 2.10 -21.28 11.59
C VAL A 154 2.70 -21.23 12.98
N ARG A 155 3.32 -22.33 13.41
CA ARG A 155 4.01 -22.35 14.71
C ARG A 155 5.31 -21.55 14.64
N ASP A 156 5.70 -21.04 15.80
CA ASP A 156 7.05 -20.51 16.00
C ASP A 156 8.09 -21.65 16.05
N VAL A 157 8.42 -22.23 14.89
CA VAL A 157 9.28 -23.42 14.83
C VAL A 157 10.70 -23.19 15.31
N PHE A 158 11.21 -21.97 15.20
CA PHE A 158 12.56 -21.65 15.68
C PHE A 158 12.63 -21.57 17.21
N ALA A 159 11.50 -21.51 17.91
CA ALA A 159 11.47 -21.64 19.37
C ALA A 159 11.91 -23.03 19.86
N TYR A 160 11.82 -24.08 19.03
CA TYR A 160 12.23 -25.42 19.41
C TYR A 160 13.75 -25.60 19.32
N ASP A 161 14.39 -26.07 20.39
CA ASP A 161 15.85 -26.34 20.44
C ASP A 161 16.30 -27.44 19.47
N THR A 162 15.37 -28.30 19.05
CA THR A 162 15.61 -29.37 18.09
C THR A 162 15.68 -28.90 16.64
N VAL A 163 15.22 -27.69 16.35
CA VAL A 163 15.31 -27.08 15.01
C VAL A 163 16.69 -26.45 14.86
N SER A 164 17.45 -26.91 13.85
CA SER A 164 18.76 -26.36 13.50
C SER A 164 18.63 -25.00 12.82
N SER A 165 19.74 -24.27 12.77
CA SER A 165 19.82 -23.01 12.02
C SER A 165 19.51 -23.20 10.53
N ALA A 166 18.89 -22.18 9.93
CA ALA A 166 18.53 -22.05 8.53
C ALA A 166 19.30 -20.89 7.89
N GLY A 167 19.98 -21.16 6.77
CA GLY A 167 20.68 -20.14 5.99
C GLY A 167 19.77 -19.41 5.00
N LEU A 168 19.79 -18.08 5.02
CA LEU A 168 19.05 -17.21 4.09
C LEU A 168 20.00 -16.28 3.35
N VAL A 169 20.01 -16.35 2.01
CA VAL A 169 20.65 -15.32 1.17
C VAL A 169 19.57 -14.37 0.65
N THR A 170 19.75 -13.07 0.89
CA THR A 170 18.85 -12.03 0.38
C THR A 170 19.48 -11.30 -0.80
N ILE A 171 18.79 -11.35 -1.93
CA ILE A 171 19.05 -10.57 -3.14
C ILE A 171 18.13 -9.35 -3.05
N GLY A 172 18.66 -8.23 -2.58
CA GLY A 172 17.86 -7.04 -2.29
C GLY A 172 18.54 -5.70 -2.57
N ASP A 173 17.87 -4.64 -2.15
CA ASP A 173 18.31 -3.25 -2.28
C ASP A 173 18.57 -2.60 -0.90
N SER A 174 18.30 -1.30 -0.76
CA SER A 174 18.51 -0.57 0.50
C SER A 174 17.58 -1.03 1.62
N LEU A 175 16.47 -1.70 1.30
CA LEU A 175 15.57 -2.28 2.31
C LEU A 175 16.11 -3.58 2.93
N SER A 176 17.24 -4.11 2.48
CA SER A 176 17.76 -5.42 2.91
C SER A 176 19.28 -5.45 3.04
N ALA A 177 19.91 -4.29 3.23
CA ALA A 177 21.36 -4.14 3.32
C ALA A 177 21.82 -3.86 4.76
N GLY A 178 21.62 -4.81 5.67
CA GLY A 178 21.94 -4.67 7.09
C GLY A 178 20.89 -3.85 7.84
N THR A 179 19.62 -4.09 7.52
CA THR A 179 18.49 -3.33 8.08
C THR A 179 17.88 -4.03 9.29
N GLU A 180 17.06 -3.31 10.06
CA GLU A 180 16.53 -3.79 11.34
C GLU A 180 15.69 -5.08 11.22
N TRP A 181 15.10 -5.39 10.07
CA TRP A 181 14.35 -6.64 9.93
C TRP A 181 15.27 -7.86 9.95
N GLU A 182 16.52 -7.73 9.48
CA GLU A 182 17.51 -8.82 9.49
C GLU A 182 18.01 -9.08 10.92
N SER A 183 18.36 -8.02 11.67
CA SER A 183 18.72 -8.13 13.09
C SER A 183 17.56 -8.69 13.92
N TYR A 184 16.35 -8.21 13.67
CA TYR A 184 15.14 -8.62 14.36
C TYR A 184 14.82 -10.11 14.13
N THR A 185 14.81 -10.58 12.87
CA THR A 185 14.54 -11.99 12.55
C THR A 185 15.61 -12.92 13.12
N ARG A 186 16.90 -12.52 13.05
CA ARG A 186 18.01 -13.25 13.68
C ARG A 186 17.76 -13.38 15.19
N ALA A 187 17.51 -12.28 15.89
CA ALA A 187 17.27 -12.29 17.33
C ALA A 187 16.01 -13.09 17.70
N ARG A 188 14.91 -12.91 16.95
CA ARG A 188 13.62 -13.56 17.19
C ARG A 188 13.71 -15.08 17.06
N SER A 189 14.56 -15.57 16.16
CA SER A 189 14.84 -17.00 15.95
C SER A 189 15.81 -17.61 16.97
N GLY A 190 16.36 -16.83 17.91
CA GLY A 190 17.45 -17.27 18.78
C GLY A 190 18.73 -17.59 18.00
N ASP A 191 19.10 -16.74 17.05
CA ASP A 191 20.23 -16.88 16.13
C ASP A 191 20.16 -18.10 15.19
N LYS A 192 18.97 -18.68 15.00
CA LYS A 192 18.75 -19.81 14.08
C LYS A 192 18.53 -19.37 12.64
N ILE A 193 18.02 -18.17 12.38
CA ILE A 193 18.02 -17.59 11.03
C ILE A 193 19.38 -16.94 10.80
N ASN A 194 20.19 -17.57 9.95
CA ASN A 194 21.51 -17.10 9.59
C ASN A 194 21.47 -16.38 8.25
N HIS A 195 21.47 -15.05 8.30
CA HIS A 195 21.60 -14.22 7.09
C HIS A 195 23.00 -14.39 6.50
N MET A 196 23.08 -14.66 5.20
CA MET A 196 24.28 -15.04 4.49
C MET A 196 24.60 -14.05 3.37
N GLY A 197 25.89 -13.85 3.14
CA GLY A 197 26.39 -13.00 2.05
C GLY A 197 27.87 -12.65 2.24
N ARG A 198 28.46 -12.05 1.20
CA ARG A 198 29.83 -11.52 1.24
C ARG A 198 29.90 -10.11 1.82
N GLY A 199 28.82 -9.35 1.68
CA GLY A 199 28.66 -8.07 2.36
C GLY A 199 28.45 -8.25 3.86
N GLY A 200 28.27 -7.14 4.56
CA GLY A 200 27.86 -7.19 5.95
C GLY A 200 28.07 -5.88 6.69
N ASP A 201 27.40 -5.77 7.83
CA ASP A 201 27.54 -4.63 8.72
C ASP A 201 28.61 -4.87 9.80
N THR A 202 28.76 -3.89 10.69
CA THR A 202 29.70 -3.95 11.81
C THR A 202 29.26 -4.90 12.93
N GLU A 203 28.00 -5.32 12.94
CA GLU A 203 27.40 -6.22 13.93
C GLU A 203 27.40 -7.69 13.46
N GLY A 204 28.00 -7.96 12.30
CA GLY A 204 28.19 -9.29 11.75
C GLY A 204 26.98 -9.84 10.98
N LEU A 205 25.95 -9.04 10.70
CA LEU A 205 24.93 -9.42 9.72
C LEU A 205 25.58 -9.48 8.33
N LYS A 206 25.19 -10.48 7.54
CA LYS A 206 25.69 -10.69 6.18
C LYS A 206 24.56 -10.56 5.19
N TYR A 207 24.81 -9.89 4.08
CA TYR A 207 23.84 -9.67 3.01
C TYR A 207 24.54 -9.59 1.65
N GLU A 208 23.79 -9.82 0.59
CA GLU A 208 24.21 -9.55 -0.80
C GLU A 208 23.47 -8.33 -1.40
N SER A 209 22.63 -7.68 -0.61
CA SER A 209 21.83 -6.54 -1.04
C SER A 209 22.70 -5.31 -1.35
N ILE A 210 22.31 -4.56 -2.38
CA ILE A 210 23.04 -3.38 -2.86
C ILE A 210 22.11 -2.16 -2.82
N PRO A 211 22.34 -1.18 -1.93
CA PRO A 211 21.51 0.02 -1.86
C PRO A 211 21.34 0.74 -3.20
N GLY A 212 20.09 1.03 -3.56
CA GLY A 212 19.73 1.74 -4.80
C GLY A 212 19.65 0.88 -6.07
N ILE A 213 20.00 -0.41 -6.00
CA ILE A 213 19.95 -1.29 -7.18
C ILE A 213 18.50 -1.60 -7.56
N SER A 214 18.18 -1.54 -8.85
CA SER A 214 16.95 -2.06 -9.42
C SER A 214 17.07 -3.55 -9.80
N PRO A 215 15.96 -4.28 -10.04
CA PRO A 215 16.05 -5.67 -10.50
C PRO A 215 16.82 -5.84 -11.81
N SER A 216 16.63 -4.93 -12.77
CA SER A 216 17.35 -4.98 -14.05
C SER A 216 18.85 -4.77 -13.84
N GLU A 217 19.22 -3.82 -13.00
CA GLU A 217 20.62 -3.57 -12.65
C GLU A 217 21.26 -4.75 -11.90
N MET A 218 20.53 -5.38 -10.97
CA MET A 218 20.97 -6.63 -10.32
C MET A 218 21.21 -7.73 -11.35
N TYR A 219 20.30 -7.88 -12.31
CA TYR A 219 20.39 -8.89 -13.36
C TYR A 219 21.60 -8.65 -14.29
N TYR A 220 21.90 -7.41 -14.65
CA TYR A 220 23.00 -7.06 -15.56
C TYR A 220 24.32 -6.68 -14.85
N GLY A 221 24.38 -6.80 -13.52
CA GLY A 221 25.58 -6.43 -12.75
C GLY A 221 25.93 -4.95 -12.84
N LYS A 222 24.92 -4.07 -12.81
CA LYS A 222 25.05 -2.62 -12.92
C LYS A 222 24.57 -1.91 -11.65
N LEU A 223 24.97 -0.65 -11.50
CA LEU A 223 24.40 0.31 -10.55
C LEU A 223 24.55 1.71 -11.14
N TYR A 224 23.43 2.40 -11.36
CA TYR A 224 23.38 3.70 -12.02
C TYR A 224 24.12 3.74 -13.36
N GLY A 225 24.00 2.64 -14.12
CA GLY A 225 24.64 2.46 -15.44
C GLY A 225 26.14 2.11 -15.42
N ALA A 226 26.78 2.07 -14.25
CA ALA A 226 28.16 1.61 -14.08
C ALA A 226 28.22 0.14 -13.66
N ASP A 227 29.38 -0.51 -13.79
CA ASP A 227 29.58 -1.87 -13.26
C ASP A 227 29.41 -1.87 -11.74
N ALA A 228 28.54 -2.74 -11.22
CA ALA A 228 28.36 -2.94 -9.79
C ALA A 228 29.25 -4.08 -9.29
N PRO A 229 29.88 -3.94 -8.12
CA PRO A 229 30.53 -5.06 -7.44
C PRO A 229 29.46 -6.00 -6.85
N ASN A 230 28.81 -6.78 -7.72
CA ASN A 230 27.79 -7.75 -7.38
C ASN A 230 28.39 -9.17 -7.38
N SER A 231 28.05 -9.97 -6.36
CA SER A 231 28.48 -11.37 -6.24
C SER A 231 27.80 -12.31 -7.22
N PHE A 232 26.63 -11.96 -7.73
CA PHE A 232 25.88 -12.81 -8.65
C PHE A 232 26.28 -12.67 -10.11
N THR A 233 27.00 -11.60 -10.49
CA THR A 233 27.35 -11.36 -11.88
C THR A 233 28.52 -12.26 -12.30
N ASN A 234 28.26 -13.19 -13.20
CA ASN A 234 29.30 -14.01 -13.80
C ASN A 234 30.11 -13.16 -14.80
N PRO A 235 31.44 -13.00 -14.60
CA PRO A 235 32.27 -12.15 -15.45
C PRO A 235 32.36 -12.65 -16.91
N ASP A 236 32.09 -13.94 -17.17
CA ASP A 236 32.13 -14.51 -18.51
C ASP A 236 30.86 -14.20 -19.31
N THR A 237 29.71 -14.07 -18.64
CA THR A 237 28.40 -13.82 -19.28
C THR A 237 27.92 -12.38 -19.11
N GLY A 238 28.41 -11.67 -18.09
CA GLY A 238 28.01 -10.29 -17.75
C GLY A 238 26.61 -10.17 -17.15
N VAL A 239 26.02 -11.28 -16.69
CA VAL A 239 24.66 -11.30 -16.12
C VAL A 239 24.61 -12.13 -14.83
N PHE A 240 23.51 -12.01 -14.10
CA PHE A 240 23.20 -12.79 -12.91
C PHE A 240 23.28 -14.28 -13.20
N ASP A 241 23.96 -15.01 -12.31
CA ASP A 241 24.22 -16.43 -12.43
C ASP A 241 24.34 -17.06 -11.03
N TRP A 242 23.39 -17.94 -10.72
CA TRP A 242 23.29 -18.58 -9.40
C TRP A 242 24.39 -19.63 -9.18
N ASP A 243 24.70 -20.45 -10.19
CA ASP A 243 25.75 -21.46 -10.09
C ASP A 243 27.13 -20.81 -9.91
N TYR A 244 27.37 -19.72 -10.63
CA TYR A 244 28.57 -18.90 -10.44
C TYR A 244 28.65 -18.35 -9.02
N TYR A 245 27.55 -17.79 -8.49
CA TYR A 245 27.52 -17.28 -7.11
C TYR A 245 27.89 -18.37 -6.10
N VAL A 246 27.19 -19.50 -6.12
CA VAL A 246 27.42 -20.60 -5.17
C VAL A 246 28.86 -21.12 -5.28
N SER A 247 29.34 -21.36 -6.50
CA SER A 247 30.68 -21.93 -6.72
C SER A 247 31.82 -20.96 -6.38
N SER A 248 31.64 -19.65 -6.63
CA SER A 248 32.68 -18.64 -6.39
C SER A 248 32.74 -18.15 -4.94
N THR A 249 31.61 -18.20 -4.23
CA THR A 249 31.53 -17.74 -2.83
C THR A 249 31.63 -18.88 -1.82
N GLY A 250 31.23 -20.10 -2.20
CA GLY A 250 31.08 -21.23 -1.27
C GLY A 250 29.92 -21.04 -0.29
N ILE A 251 28.98 -20.13 -0.56
CA ILE A 251 27.78 -19.91 0.24
C ILE A 251 26.68 -20.84 -0.27
N PHE A 252 26.16 -21.68 0.62
CA PHE A 252 25.11 -22.65 0.36
C PHE A 252 23.91 -22.38 1.28
N PRO A 253 22.98 -21.51 0.88
CA PRO A 253 21.82 -21.22 1.72
C PRO A 253 20.77 -22.33 1.65
N ASP A 254 19.90 -22.36 2.65
CA ASP A 254 18.74 -23.24 2.66
C ASP A 254 17.53 -22.61 1.98
N ALA A 255 17.45 -21.28 1.90
CA ALA A 255 16.45 -20.52 1.16
C ALA A 255 17.07 -19.25 0.53
N VAL A 256 16.44 -18.75 -0.54
CA VAL A 256 16.81 -17.48 -1.18
C VAL A 256 15.66 -16.52 -1.06
N GLN A 257 15.93 -15.27 -0.67
CA GLN A 257 14.95 -14.20 -0.74
C GLN A 257 15.29 -13.26 -1.90
N VAL A 258 14.28 -12.91 -2.69
CA VAL A 258 14.33 -11.79 -3.64
C VAL A 258 13.48 -10.68 -3.04
N PHE A 259 14.13 -9.57 -2.65
CA PHE A 259 13.47 -8.39 -2.09
C PHE A 259 13.92 -7.14 -2.86
N LEU A 260 13.47 -7.07 -4.11
CA LEU A 260 13.75 -6.01 -5.07
C LEU A 260 12.45 -5.43 -5.62
N GLY A 261 12.55 -4.25 -6.22
CA GLY A 261 11.43 -3.60 -6.92
C GLY A 261 11.08 -2.21 -6.36
N MET A 262 11.81 -1.72 -5.36
CA MET A 262 11.70 -0.31 -4.94
C MET A 262 12.42 0.65 -5.89
N ASN A 263 13.40 0.17 -6.65
CA ASN A 263 14.12 0.96 -7.64
C ASN A 263 13.75 0.54 -9.07
N GLY A 264 13.90 1.46 -10.03
CA GLY A 264 13.54 1.23 -11.43
C GLY A 264 12.03 1.08 -11.67
N LEU A 265 11.19 1.69 -10.81
CA LEU A 265 9.73 1.67 -10.93
C LEU A 265 9.24 2.53 -12.10
N ASP A 266 8.22 2.03 -12.78
CA ASP A 266 7.46 2.72 -13.81
C ASP A 266 5.97 2.37 -13.66
N ILE A 267 5.08 3.11 -14.32
CA ILE A 267 3.64 2.85 -14.38
C ILE A 267 3.39 1.52 -15.09
N ASP A 268 4.14 1.21 -16.14
CA ASP A 268 4.18 -0.14 -16.72
C ASP A 268 5.18 -0.99 -15.92
N PRO A 269 4.72 -2.02 -15.19
CA PRO A 269 5.60 -2.78 -14.32
C PRO A 269 6.44 -3.83 -15.07
N ASN A 270 6.21 -4.04 -16.38
CA ASN A 270 6.72 -5.21 -17.10
C ASN A 270 8.25 -5.32 -17.06
N ASP A 271 8.99 -4.25 -17.31
CA ASP A 271 10.46 -4.30 -17.29
C ASP A 271 11.01 -4.69 -15.90
N ASN A 272 10.36 -4.20 -14.84
CA ASN A 272 10.75 -4.48 -13.46
C ASN A 272 10.40 -5.94 -13.09
N ALA A 273 9.18 -6.37 -13.43
CA ALA A 273 8.72 -7.74 -13.23
C ALA A 273 9.55 -8.75 -14.04
N ASP A 274 9.81 -8.49 -15.32
CA ASP A 274 10.63 -9.33 -16.19
C ASP A 274 12.02 -9.57 -15.61
N ALA A 275 12.65 -8.53 -15.06
CA ALA A 275 13.95 -8.66 -14.42
C ALA A 275 13.90 -9.46 -13.11
N ILE A 276 12.88 -9.25 -12.26
CA ILE A 276 12.65 -10.06 -11.04
C ILE A 276 12.50 -11.54 -11.41
N PHE A 277 11.64 -11.86 -12.38
CA PHE A 277 11.40 -13.24 -12.78
C PHE A 277 12.59 -13.85 -13.55
N SER A 278 13.40 -13.05 -14.23
CA SER A 278 14.66 -13.52 -14.83
C SER A 278 15.67 -13.98 -13.78
N ILE A 279 15.72 -13.31 -12.62
CA ILE A 279 16.50 -13.76 -11.46
C ILE A 279 15.94 -15.08 -10.93
N VAL A 280 14.62 -15.15 -10.69
CA VAL A 280 13.93 -16.37 -10.22
C VAL A 280 14.16 -17.55 -11.16
N ASP A 281 14.01 -17.36 -12.47
CA ASP A 281 14.23 -18.36 -13.52
C ASP A 281 15.67 -18.87 -13.51
N THR A 282 16.64 -17.96 -13.34
CA THR A 282 18.06 -18.33 -13.29
C THR A 282 18.37 -19.17 -12.07
N ILE A 283 17.81 -18.83 -10.90
CA ILE A 283 17.91 -19.67 -9.69
C ILE A 283 17.23 -21.02 -9.93
N ARG A 284 15.99 -21.06 -10.44
CA ARG A 284 15.25 -22.31 -10.70
C ARG A 284 15.97 -23.24 -11.67
N LYS A 285 16.60 -22.68 -12.71
CA LYS A 285 17.37 -23.45 -13.68
C LYS A 285 18.57 -24.17 -13.04
N SER A 286 19.18 -23.52 -12.05
CA SER A 286 20.44 -23.94 -11.41
C SER A 286 20.17 -24.82 -10.19
N ASP A 287 19.23 -24.43 -9.34
CA ASP A 287 18.71 -25.19 -8.22
C ASP A 287 17.16 -25.24 -8.27
N PRO A 288 16.57 -26.28 -8.90
CA PRO A 288 15.12 -26.40 -9.07
C PRO A 288 14.31 -26.52 -7.77
N SER A 289 14.97 -26.76 -6.65
CA SER A 289 14.36 -27.23 -5.41
C SER A 289 14.49 -26.23 -4.27
N ILE A 290 15.50 -25.35 -4.29
CA ILE A 290 15.74 -24.42 -3.18
C ILE A 290 14.50 -23.51 -3.00
N PRO A 291 13.93 -23.36 -1.80
CA PRO A 291 12.83 -22.43 -1.58
C PRO A 291 13.22 -20.99 -1.96
N ILE A 292 12.32 -20.30 -2.65
CA ILE A 292 12.45 -18.86 -2.92
C ILE A 292 11.36 -18.12 -2.17
N LEU A 293 11.75 -17.13 -1.37
CA LEU A 293 10.89 -16.10 -0.82
C LEU A 293 10.90 -14.92 -1.78
N LEU A 294 9.74 -14.45 -2.22
CA LEU A 294 9.61 -13.28 -3.09
C LEU A 294 8.83 -12.20 -2.35
N SER A 295 9.54 -11.22 -1.79
CA SER A 295 8.96 -10.14 -1.00
C SER A 295 8.36 -9.05 -1.87
N LEU A 296 7.14 -8.64 -1.56
CA LEU A 296 6.42 -7.61 -2.31
C LEU A 296 6.95 -6.20 -1.97
N PRO A 297 7.35 -5.40 -2.96
CA PRO A 297 7.74 -4.00 -2.78
C PRO A 297 6.78 -3.18 -1.93
N LEU A 298 7.32 -2.45 -0.95
CA LEU A 298 6.56 -1.70 0.03
C LEU A 298 5.88 -0.48 -0.59
N TYR A 299 4.70 -0.13 -0.12
CA TYR A 299 4.08 1.15 -0.42
C TYR A 299 4.81 2.30 0.29
N PRO A 300 4.88 3.50 -0.33
CA PRO A 300 5.56 4.64 0.27
C PRO A 300 4.70 5.27 1.37
N ALA A 301 5.31 6.16 2.16
CA ALA A 301 4.55 7.05 3.04
C ALA A 301 3.62 7.98 2.24
N GLY A 302 2.75 8.69 2.95
CA GLY A 302 1.93 9.76 2.40
C GLY A 302 2.74 10.91 1.77
N GLN A 303 2.01 11.90 1.24
CA GLN A 303 2.61 13.01 0.49
C GLN A 303 3.63 13.81 1.31
N ASP A 304 3.48 13.92 2.62
CA ASP A 304 4.44 14.62 3.47
C ASP A 304 5.80 13.91 3.53
N GLY A 305 5.82 12.57 3.49
CA GLY A 305 7.07 11.81 3.44
C GLY A 305 7.71 11.84 2.05
N MET A 306 6.89 11.60 1.03
CA MET A 306 7.35 11.61 -0.36
C MET A 306 7.83 12.99 -0.84
N GLY A 307 7.19 14.06 -0.36
CA GLY A 307 7.58 15.44 -0.67
C GLY A 307 8.98 15.82 -0.16
N LEU A 308 9.49 15.13 0.86
CA LEU A 308 10.84 15.36 1.40
C LEU A 308 11.93 14.66 0.58
N MET A 309 11.60 13.60 -0.15
CA MET A 309 12.58 12.77 -0.86
C MET A 309 13.47 13.57 -1.81
N PRO A 310 12.96 14.46 -2.69
CA PRO A 310 13.81 15.17 -3.66
C PRO A 310 14.78 16.19 -3.04
N HIS A 311 14.73 16.39 -1.73
CA HIS A 311 15.65 17.24 -0.97
C HIS A 311 16.73 16.45 -0.23
N LYS A 312 16.62 15.11 -0.20
CA LYS A 312 17.65 14.23 0.34
C LYS A 312 18.73 13.97 -0.72
N PRO A 313 20.03 13.98 -0.35
CA PRO A 313 21.11 13.63 -1.27
C PRO A 313 20.87 12.26 -1.93
N GLY A 314 21.03 12.17 -3.25
CA GLY A 314 20.84 10.93 -4.01
C GLY A 314 19.42 10.73 -4.58
N TYR A 315 18.46 11.60 -4.25
CA TYR A 315 17.05 11.46 -4.67
C TYR A 315 16.56 12.57 -5.60
N ASP A 316 17.46 13.34 -6.22
CA ASP A 316 17.10 14.43 -7.14
C ASP A 316 16.22 13.98 -8.32
N ALA A 317 16.37 12.72 -8.75
CA ALA A 317 15.57 12.13 -9.81
C ALA A 317 14.08 11.95 -9.43
N MET A 318 13.72 12.06 -8.15
CA MET A 318 12.34 11.95 -7.67
C MET A 318 11.56 13.27 -7.72
N ARG A 319 12.17 14.37 -8.20
CA ARG A 319 11.48 15.66 -8.34
C ARG A 319 10.24 15.52 -9.24
N GLY A 320 9.08 15.88 -8.69
CA GLY A 320 7.81 15.85 -9.41
C GLY A 320 7.00 14.56 -9.20
N ILE A 321 7.58 13.52 -8.60
CA ILE A 321 6.87 12.29 -8.26
C ILE A 321 6.11 12.52 -6.95
N ASN A 322 4.78 12.34 -6.99
CA ASN A 322 3.92 12.43 -5.80
C ASN A 322 3.63 11.04 -5.21
N ALA A 323 3.10 11.00 -3.99
CA ALA A 323 2.84 9.73 -3.29
C ALA A 323 1.82 8.85 -4.02
N ALA A 324 0.80 9.44 -4.66
CA ALA A 324 -0.23 8.69 -5.38
C ALA A 324 0.32 8.01 -6.64
N GLU A 325 1.15 8.71 -7.42
CA GLU A 325 1.85 8.17 -8.59
C GLU A 325 2.78 7.02 -8.17
N ARG A 326 3.58 7.23 -7.11
CA ARG A 326 4.47 6.19 -6.60
C ARG A 326 3.71 4.96 -6.11
N ARG A 327 2.60 5.17 -5.41
CA ARG A 327 1.70 4.10 -4.95
C ARG A 327 1.12 3.31 -6.11
N LEU A 328 0.75 3.98 -7.21
CA LEU A 328 0.24 3.33 -8.42
C LEU A 328 1.31 2.45 -9.08
N MET A 329 2.55 2.92 -9.19
CA MET A 329 3.67 2.12 -9.74
C MET A 329 3.89 0.83 -8.92
N ILE A 330 3.91 0.94 -7.58
CA ILE A 330 4.08 -0.21 -6.68
C ILE A 330 2.88 -1.15 -6.72
N SER A 331 1.67 -0.61 -6.78
CA SER A 331 0.43 -1.38 -6.97
C SER A 331 0.49 -2.22 -8.24
N ASN A 332 0.87 -1.61 -9.37
CA ASN A 332 0.97 -2.30 -10.65
C ASN A 332 2.03 -3.40 -10.60
N LEU A 333 3.19 -3.12 -9.99
CA LEU A 333 4.25 -4.12 -9.84
C LEU A 333 3.84 -5.28 -8.94
N ASN A 334 3.26 -5.00 -7.77
CA ASN A 334 2.79 -6.04 -6.84
C ASN A 334 1.73 -6.93 -7.48
N LYS A 335 0.79 -6.35 -8.25
CA LYS A 335 -0.21 -7.12 -9.00
C LYS A 335 0.46 -8.04 -10.03
N GLU A 336 1.42 -7.53 -10.80
CA GLU A 336 2.12 -8.32 -11.81
C GLU A 336 2.95 -9.45 -11.18
N ILE A 337 3.62 -9.18 -10.06
CA ILE A 337 4.36 -10.19 -9.29
C ILE A 337 3.43 -11.27 -8.77
N ILE A 338 2.30 -10.90 -8.14
CA ILE A 338 1.33 -11.85 -7.61
C ILE A 338 0.77 -12.75 -8.72
N GLU A 339 0.44 -12.19 -9.88
CA GLU A 339 -0.12 -12.97 -10.98
C GLU A 339 0.91 -13.94 -11.56
N ARG A 340 2.13 -13.47 -11.85
CA ARG A 340 3.18 -14.30 -12.46
C ARG A 340 3.68 -15.39 -11.51
N ALA A 341 3.78 -15.11 -10.22
CA ALA A 341 4.25 -16.07 -9.22
C ALA A 341 3.38 -17.35 -9.17
N LYS A 342 2.11 -17.29 -9.59
CA LYS A 342 1.23 -18.48 -9.71
C LYS A 342 1.79 -19.56 -10.64
N ALA A 343 2.63 -19.19 -11.60
CA ALA A 343 3.27 -20.13 -12.52
C ALA A 343 4.50 -20.84 -11.93
N TYR A 344 4.93 -20.46 -10.72
CA TYR A 344 6.17 -20.93 -10.13
C TYR A 344 5.94 -21.84 -8.92
N GLU A 345 6.47 -23.06 -8.99
CA GLU A 345 6.52 -23.96 -7.85
C GLU A 345 7.66 -23.55 -6.89
N ASN A 346 7.46 -23.76 -5.58
CA ASN A 346 8.42 -23.43 -4.52
C ASN A 346 8.88 -21.96 -4.50
N VAL A 347 8.04 -21.06 -5.00
CA VAL A 347 8.13 -19.62 -4.77
C VAL A 347 7.02 -19.24 -3.80
N THR A 348 7.41 -18.76 -2.62
CA THR A 348 6.51 -18.24 -1.59
C THR A 348 6.51 -16.72 -1.66
N LEU A 349 5.36 -16.14 -1.99
CA LEU A 349 5.17 -14.69 -1.92
C LEU A 349 5.18 -14.25 -0.46
N VAL A 350 5.96 -13.24 -0.13
CA VAL A 350 5.99 -12.64 1.21
C VAL A 350 5.29 -11.27 1.11
N PRO A 351 4.07 -11.12 1.64
CA PRO A 351 3.21 -9.95 1.47
C PRO A 351 3.62 -8.72 2.30
N THR A 352 4.91 -8.42 2.33
CA THR A 352 5.49 -7.26 3.04
C THR A 352 4.78 -5.95 2.71
N ALA A 353 4.32 -5.77 1.47
CA ALA A 353 3.57 -4.59 1.05
C ALA A 353 2.20 -4.44 1.74
N MET A 354 1.51 -5.54 2.01
CA MET A 354 0.15 -5.52 2.57
C MET A 354 0.15 -5.30 4.08
N VAL A 355 1.19 -5.79 4.75
CA VAL A 355 1.32 -5.76 6.22
C VAL A 355 2.05 -4.53 6.76
N PHE A 356 2.69 -3.76 5.87
CA PHE A 356 3.44 -2.57 6.26
C PHE A 356 2.54 -1.37 6.51
N ASP A 357 2.60 -0.77 7.70
CA ASP A 357 1.86 0.44 8.04
C ASP A 357 2.49 1.67 7.34
N THR A 358 1.88 2.14 6.26
CA THR A 358 2.42 3.30 5.52
C THR A 358 2.34 4.61 6.28
N ASP A 359 1.52 4.67 7.33
CA ASP A 359 1.31 5.89 8.11
C ASP A 359 2.23 5.94 9.33
N LYS A 360 2.43 4.79 9.99
CA LYS A 360 3.13 4.67 11.27
C LYS A 360 4.40 3.80 11.23
N GLY A 361 4.68 3.14 10.09
CA GLY A 361 5.85 2.28 9.90
C GLY A 361 7.14 3.04 9.59
N PHE A 362 7.05 4.33 9.24
CA PHE A 362 8.21 5.21 9.00
C PHE A 362 8.69 5.88 10.29
N ASN A 363 9.94 6.33 10.32
CA ASN A 363 10.39 7.26 11.37
C ASN A 363 9.59 8.57 11.26
N GLN A 364 9.26 9.16 12.41
CA GLN A 364 8.40 10.33 12.49
C GLN A 364 9.03 11.43 13.37
N THR A 365 8.83 12.68 12.97
CA THR A 365 9.21 13.85 13.74
C THR A 365 7.99 14.71 14.04
N VAL A 366 7.89 15.20 15.28
CA VAL A 366 6.90 16.21 15.69
C VAL A 366 7.36 17.60 15.25
N ARG A 367 6.54 18.34 14.49
CA ARG A 367 6.85 19.68 13.99
C ARG A 367 5.65 20.62 14.14
N ALA A 368 5.89 21.92 14.28
CA ALA A 368 4.82 22.91 14.29
C ALA A 368 4.09 22.95 12.93
N VAL A 369 2.76 23.02 12.93
CA VAL A 369 1.95 23.01 11.69
C VAL A 369 2.16 24.27 10.84
N ASN A 370 2.65 25.35 11.44
CA ASN A 370 3.22 26.50 10.74
C ASN A 370 4.21 27.26 11.65
N PRO A 371 5.06 28.16 11.12
CA PRO A 371 6.09 28.85 11.90
C PRO A 371 5.60 29.81 13.00
N HIS A 372 4.30 30.03 13.13
CA HIS A 372 3.70 31.03 14.03
C HIS A 372 2.69 30.42 15.01
N THR A 373 2.71 29.11 15.20
CA THR A 373 1.84 28.41 16.15
C THR A 373 2.61 27.39 16.97
N GLU A 374 2.11 27.12 18.18
CA GLU A 374 2.59 26.03 19.03
C GLU A 374 1.87 24.71 18.73
N ILE A 375 0.86 24.71 17.86
CA ILE A 375 0.17 23.49 17.43
C ILE A 375 1.16 22.65 16.62
N THR A 376 1.36 21.41 17.07
CA THR A 376 2.24 20.44 16.41
C THR A 376 1.44 19.32 15.75
N ASP A 377 2.07 18.69 14.77
CA ASP A 377 1.60 17.46 14.13
C ASP A 377 2.80 16.52 13.89
N VAL A 378 2.50 15.26 13.57
CA VAL A 378 3.47 14.18 13.38
C VAL A 378 3.68 13.96 11.90
N TYR A 379 4.93 14.09 11.43
CA TYR A 379 5.28 13.94 10.03
C TYR A 379 6.31 12.82 9.85
N PRO A 380 6.21 12.02 8.78
CA PRO A 380 7.27 11.09 8.43
C PRO A 380 8.58 11.83 8.10
N ASP A 381 9.71 11.23 8.45
CA ASP A 381 11.04 11.78 8.16
C ASP A 381 11.45 11.57 6.69
N GLU A 382 10.85 10.57 6.05
CA GLU A 382 10.97 10.26 4.64
C GLU A 382 9.85 9.34 4.15
N GLY A 383 9.77 9.15 2.83
CA GLY A 383 8.72 8.35 2.21
C GLY A 383 9.13 6.95 1.74
N MET A 384 10.39 6.57 1.91
CA MET A 384 10.96 5.37 1.27
C MET A 384 11.50 4.33 2.26
N HIS A 385 12.29 4.73 3.26
CA HIS A 385 12.90 3.79 4.21
C HIS A 385 12.08 3.71 5.51
N PRO A 386 11.61 2.51 5.90
CA PRO A 386 10.94 2.28 7.17
C PRO A 386 11.73 2.76 8.39
N GLY A 387 11.00 3.02 9.48
CA GLY A 387 11.57 3.12 10.81
C GLY A 387 11.71 1.72 11.46
N ILE A 388 12.19 1.68 12.70
CA ILE A 388 12.39 0.41 13.44
C ILE A 388 11.09 -0.41 13.50
N ALA A 389 9.96 0.23 13.83
CA ALA A 389 8.67 -0.46 13.91
C ALA A 389 8.24 -1.06 12.57
N GLY A 390 8.38 -0.30 11.47
CA GLY A 390 8.06 -0.80 10.14
C GLY A 390 8.99 -1.91 9.65
N TYR A 391 10.29 -1.83 9.96
CA TYR A 391 11.21 -2.95 9.70
C TYR A 391 10.85 -4.20 10.50
N ARG A 392 10.36 -4.07 11.73
CA ARG A 392 9.89 -5.24 12.49
C ARG A 392 8.64 -5.86 11.88
N GLN A 393 7.69 -5.07 11.37
CA GLN A 393 6.55 -5.61 10.60
C GLN A 393 6.99 -6.43 9.38
N ILE A 394 8.01 -5.93 8.65
CA ILE A 394 8.62 -6.66 7.53
C ILE A 394 9.26 -7.96 8.03
N GLY A 395 9.99 -7.89 9.14
CA GLY A 395 10.64 -9.03 9.77
C GLY A 395 9.64 -10.07 10.25
N ASP A 396 8.49 -9.66 10.79
CA ASP A 396 7.43 -10.55 11.26
C ASP A 396 6.90 -11.42 10.12
N GLU A 397 6.62 -10.83 8.95
CA GLU A 397 6.12 -11.57 7.78
C GLU A 397 7.19 -12.50 7.18
N ILE A 398 8.44 -12.04 7.07
CA ILE A 398 9.55 -12.88 6.59
C ILE A 398 9.77 -14.05 7.55
N TYR A 399 9.71 -13.80 8.86
CA TYR A 399 9.83 -14.83 9.89
C TYR A 399 8.72 -15.87 9.76
N ALA A 400 7.46 -15.43 9.64
CA ALA A 400 6.32 -16.32 9.46
C ALA A 400 6.42 -17.15 8.16
N ALA A 401 6.86 -16.54 7.06
CA ALA A 401 7.09 -17.27 5.81
C ALA A 401 8.22 -18.31 5.93
N MET A 402 9.29 -18.02 6.68
CA MET A 402 10.35 -18.98 6.98
C MET A 402 9.83 -20.15 7.83
N CYS A 403 9.04 -19.87 8.87
CA CYS A 403 8.37 -20.89 9.68
C CYS A 403 7.47 -21.78 8.81
N TYR A 404 6.64 -21.17 7.96
CA TYR A 404 5.77 -21.88 7.03
C TYR A 404 6.53 -22.86 6.13
N LEU A 405 7.63 -22.40 5.51
CA LEU A 405 8.44 -23.24 4.63
C LEU A 405 9.07 -24.43 5.38
N LEU A 406 9.50 -24.21 6.63
CA LEU A 406 10.03 -25.26 7.49
C LEU A 406 8.96 -26.30 7.87
N GLU A 407 7.78 -25.86 8.31
CA GLU A 407 6.65 -26.75 8.63
C GLU A 407 6.17 -27.53 7.42
N SER A 408 6.20 -26.90 6.25
CA SER A 408 5.83 -27.51 4.96
C SER A 408 6.88 -28.48 4.43
N GLY A 409 7.99 -28.69 5.16
CA GLY A 409 9.06 -29.61 4.76
C GLY A 409 9.79 -29.19 3.48
N LYS A 410 9.79 -27.89 3.16
CA LYS A 410 10.42 -27.36 1.94
C LYS A 410 11.94 -27.26 2.06
N PHE A 411 12.45 -27.17 3.29
CA PHE A 411 13.88 -27.18 3.58
C PHE A 411 14.45 -28.59 3.44
N ARG A 412 15.56 -28.73 2.71
CA ARG A 412 16.16 -30.05 2.42
C ARG A 412 16.79 -30.72 3.64
N ASN A 413 17.36 -29.93 4.55
CA ASN A 413 18.26 -30.42 5.61
C ASN A 413 17.79 -30.08 7.02
N ILE A 414 16.60 -29.50 7.18
CA ILE A 414 16.06 -29.09 8.47
C ILE A 414 14.77 -29.84 8.72
N THR A 415 14.67 -30.49 9.87
CA THR A 415 13.48 -31.24 10.28
C THR A 415 12.81 -30.51 11.43
N VAL A 416 11.49 -30.33 11.32
CA VAL A 416 10.67 -29.75 12.38
C VAL A 416 10.00 -30.89 13.16
N PRO A 417 9.95 -30.82 14.51
CA PRO A 417 9.17 -31.76 15.31
C PRO A 417 7.69 -31.78 14.90
N SER A 418 7.11 -32.98 14.86
CA SER A 418 5.68 -33.13 14.64
C SER A 418 4.89 -32.48 15.79
N PRO A 419 3.69 -31.93 15.53
CA PRO A 419 2.84 -31.35 16.58
C PRO A 419 2.59 -32.33 17.75
N GLU A 420 2.44 -33.62 17.47
CA GLU A 420 2.19 -34.66 18.48
C GLU A 420 3.41 -35.02 19.35
N SER A 421 4.62 -34.62 18.94
CA SER A 421 5.86 -34.96 19.65
C SER A 421 6.31 -33.92 20.68
N VAL A 422 5.64 -32.76 20.75
CA VAL A 422 5.97 -31.68 21.68
C VAL A 422 5.28 -31.98 23.02
N SER A 423 6.03 -32.54 23.98
CA SER A 423 5.54 -32.67 25.36
C SER A 423 5.76 -31.35 26.12
N ALA A 424 4.89 -31.04 27.08
CA ALA A 424 4.78 -29.78 27.85
C ALA A 424 6.03 -29.30 28.65
N ASN A 425 7.21 -29.88 28.42
CA ASN A 425 8.47 -29.48 29.05
C ASN A 425 9.42 -28.74 28.09
N ASP A 426 9.07 -28.57 26.81
CA ASP A 426 9.97 -27.96 25.80
C ASP A 426 9.66 -26.47 25.50
N THR A 427 8.63 -25.91 26.14
CA THR A 427 8.40 -24.45 26.11
C THR A 427 9.29 -23.79 27.14
N GLY A 428 10.53 -23.47 26.76
CA GLY A 428 11.38 -22.53 27.48
C GLY A 428 10.78 -21.14 27.48
N ALA A 429 9.66 -20.94 28.19
CA ALA A 429 9.10 -19.63 28.48
C ALA A 429 10.05 -18.93 29.44
N GLY A 430 11.06 -18.24 28.88
CA GLY A 430 11.75 -17.19 29.58
C GLY A 430 10.75 -16.07 29.85
N GLU A 431 10.26 -15.98 31.08
CA GLU A 431 9.58 -14.80 31.59
C GLU A 431 10.53 -13.60 31.42
N VAL A 432 10.31 -12.78 30.39
CA VAL A 432 10.82 -11.42 30.37
C VAL A 432 9.84 -10.60 31.19
N SER A 433 10.13 -10.46 32.48
CA SER A 433 9.42 -9.55 33.37
C SER A 433 9.61 -8.12 32.88
N ALA A 434 8.52 -7.49 32.44
CA ALA A 434 8.45 -6.04 32.27
C ALA A 434 8.40 -5.39 33.67
N ASP A 435 9.55 -5.07 34.24
CA ASP A 435 9.64 -4.19 35.40
C ASP A 435 9.38 -2.75 34.93
N ILE A 436 8.11 -2.35 34.98
CA ILE A 436 7.70 -0.95 35.00
C ILE A 436 7.61 -0.55 36.47
N ASP A 437 8.74 -0.12 37.04
CA ASP A 437 8.71 0.63 38.29
C ASP A 437 8.63 2.13 37.96
N GLY A 438 7.42 2.66 38.15
CA GLY A 438 7.20 4.09 38.28
C GLY A 438 7.60 4.54 39.67
N GLU A 439 8.54 5.48 39.74
CA GLU A 439 8.73 6.30 40.93
C GLU A 439 8.85 7.77 40.54
N ALA A 440 7.81 8.52 40.89
CA ALA A 440 7.80 9.96 40.85
C ALA A 440 8.47 10.51 42.12
N ALA A 441 9.51 11.31 41.98
CA ALA A 441 9.91 12.29 42.99
C ALA A 441 10.75 13.43 42.38
N SER A 442 10.16 14.62 42.45
CA SER A 442 10.73 15.95 42.66
C SER A 442 12.20 16.04 43.16
N ASP A 443 13.06 16.81 42.49
CA ASP A 443 13.40 18.21 42.85
C ASP A 443 14.72 18.68 42.20
N GLU A 444 14.64 19.91 41.70
CA GLU A 444 15.62 21.01 41.58
C GLU A 444 17.15 20.82 41.47
N GLU A 445 17.68 21.73 40.63
CA GLU A 445 19.01 22.36 40.56
C GLU A 445 20.19 21.62 39.89
N GLY A 446 20.63 22.22 38.76
CA GLY A 446 22.04 22.61 38.61
C GLY A 446 22.81 22.10 37.39
N GLY A 447 22.99 22.99 36.40
CA GLY A 447 24.32 23.27 35.84
C GLY A 447 24.84 22.45 34.64
N ASN A 448 24.77 23.09 33.46
CA ASN A 448 25.86 23.35 32.50
C ASN A 448 26.80 22.20 32.06
N GLY A 449 26.88 21.96 30.74
CA GLY A 449 28.04 21.27 30.14
C GLY A 449 27.86 20.71 28.73
N ASP A 450 28.16 21.55 27.73
CA ASP A 450 28.79 21.26 26.43
C ASP A 450 28.32 20.07 25.55
N ALA A 451 27.68 20.46 24.44
CA ALA A 451 27.55 19.67 23.23
C ALA A 451 28.86 19.66 22.43
N ALA A 452 29.45 18.48 22.22
CA ALA A 452 30.54 18.29 21.28
C ALA A 452 29.98 17.81 19.93
N GLN A 453 29.98 18.73 18.95
CA GLN A 453 29.92 18.40 17.53
C GLN A 453 31.25 17.74 17.11
N ILE A 454 31.20 16.60 16.42
CA ILE A 454 32.36 16.07 15.69
C ILE A 454 32.01 16.09 14.20
N SER A 455 32.62 17.04 13.51
CA SER A 455 32.69 17.14 12.06
C SER A 455 33.73 16.15 11.50
N ALA A 456 33.32 15.28 10.58
CA ALA A 456 34.25 14.51 9.76
C ALA A 456 34.70 15.37 8.57
N GLY A 457 36.00 15.69 8.54
CA GLY A 457 36.67 16.29 7.39
C GLY A 457 37.05 15.21 6.37
N ALA A 458 36.70 15.45 5.12
CA ALA A 458 37.21 14.72 3.96
C ALA A 458 38.37 15.52 3.35
N ASP A 459 39.56 14.96 3.37
CA ASP A 459 40.67 15.39 2.52
C ASP A 459 40.76 14.46 1.32
N ILE A 460 40.78 15.09 0.16
CA ILE A 460 40.90 14.51 -1.18
C ILE A 460 42.37 14.70 -1.61
N GLU A 461 43.03 13.60 -1.98
CA GLU A 461 44.03 13.56 -3.06
C GLU A 461 43.66 12.46 -4.06
#